data_AF-A0A955ZI66-F1
#
_entry.id   AF-A0A955ZI66-F1
#
_cell.length_a   1.000
_cell.length_b   1.000
_cell.length_c   1.000
_cell.angle_alpha   90.00
_cell.angle_beta   90.00
_cell.angle_gamma   90.00
#
_symmetry.space_group_name_H-M   'P 1'
#
loop_
_entity.id
_entity.type
_entity.pdbx_description
1 polymer ?
#
loop_
_entity_poly.entity_id
_entity_poly.type
_entity_poly.pdbx_seq_one_letter_code
_entity_poly.pdbx_strand_id
1 'polypeptide(L)'
;MVRKAKPSEPPNKRGSPEAVAKRRAARAFNDLLDPRGGKMDGRTEKRKQRLLNELESGTTRAGRELKPIEILSHVHELLELGEDPAALRRLRKARPVDTSENEKLLDVLADLHRAYGFRVEAYAFVGIDDQALRKAKILKRRPPRRKQADSVDTPPSRRRS
;
A
#
# COMPACT_ATOMS: atom_id res chain seq x y z
N MET A 1 37.53 38.96 -50.29
CA MET A 1 37.57 38.58 -48.86
C MET A 1 36.23 37.94 -48.48
N VAL A 2 36.19 36.61 -48.31
CA VAL A 2 34.96 35.85 -48.04
C VAL A 2 34.76 35.74 -46.52
N ARG A 3 33.62 36.23 -46.02
CA ARG A 3 33.25 36.15 -44.59
C ARG A 3 32.81 34.72 -44.27
N LYS A 4 33.59 34.03 -43.42
CA LYS A 4 33.33 32.66 -42.95
C LYS A 4 32.25 32.71 -41.85
N ALA A 5 31.08 32.11 -42.11
CA ALA A 5 29.99 31.99 -41.14
C ALA A 5 30.35 30.99 -40.02
N LYS A 6 29.95 31.30 -38.79
CA LYS A 6 30.14 30.45 -37.60
C LYS A 6 29.25 29.20 -37.66
N PRO A 7 29.73 28.02 -37.23
CA PRO A 7 28.90 26.82 -37.16
C PRO A 7 27.86 26.93 -36.04
N SER A 8 26.64 26.49 -36.36
CA SER A 8 25.45 26.46 -35.49
C SER A 8 25.61 25.56 -34.26
N GLU A 9 25.06 26.01 -33.14
CA GLU A 9 24.96 25.24 -31.88
C GLU A 9 24.39 23.84 -32.07
N PRO A 10 24.85 22.84 -31.29
CA PRO A 10 24.29 21.49 -31.35
C PRO A 10 22.86 21.46 -30.81
N PRO A 11 21.94 20.70 -31.44
CA PRO A 11 20.56 20.60 -31.00
C PRO A 11 20.48 19.98 -29.60
N ASN A 12 19.65 20.61 -28.75
CA ASN A 12 19.43 20.30 -27.35
C ASN A 12 19.43 18.79 -27.02
N LYS A 13 20.15 18.43 -25.95
CA LYS A 13 20.22 17.10 -25.29
C LYS A 13 18.89 16.65 -24.64
N ARG A 14 17.73 17.08 -25.15
CA ARG A 14 16.45 16.43 -24.85
C ARG A 14 16.35 15.27 -25.83
N GLY A 15 16.60 14.05 -25.33
CA GLY A 15 16.82 12.85 -26.13
C GLY A 15 15.86 12.65 -27.32
N SER A 16 16.30 11.84 -28.29
CA SER A 16 15.64 11.57 -29.58
C SER A 16 14.09 11.59 -29.49
N PRO A 17 13.38 12.19 -30.47
CA PRO A 17 11.92 12.27 -30.50
C PRO A 17 11.25 10.90 -30.28
N GLU A 18 11.89 9.83 -30.74
CA GLU A 18 11.44 8.45 -30.50
C GLU A 18 11.50 8.05 -29.02
N ALA A 19 12.55 8.43 -28.30
CA ALA A 19 12.69 8.18 -26.86
C ALA A 19 11.66 8.97 -26.04
N VAL A 20 11.31 10.18 -26.48
CA VAL A 20 10.24 10.98 -25.87
C VAL A 20 8.88 10.32 -26.11
N ALA A 21 8.63 9.85 -27.33
CA ALA A 21 7.39 9.12 -27.67
C ALA A 21 7.25 7.82 -26.86
N LYS A 22 8.31 7.02 -26.76
CA LYS A 22 8.35 5.80 -25.92
C LYS A 22 8.05 6.10 -24.45
N ARG A 23 8.64 7.16 -23.89
CA ARG A 23 8.36 7.59 -22.50
C ARG A 23 6.93 8.08 -22.32
N ARG A 24 6.38 8.80 -23.31
CA ARG A 24 4.99 9.26 -23.27
C ARG A 24 4.01 8.08 -23.32
N ALA A 25 4.24 7.13 -24.21
CA ALA A 25 3.43 5.91 -24.33
C ALA A 25 3.50 5.06 -23.06
N ALA A 26 4.69 4.85 -22.49
CA ALA A 26 4.85 4.10 -21.24
C ALA A 26 4.11 4.76 -20.06
N ARG A 27 4.12 6.10 -19.97
CA ARG A 27 3.35 6.83 -18.95
C ARG A 27 1.86 6.68 -19.16
N ALA A 28 1.36 6.92 -20.37
CA ALA A 28 -0.07 6.77 -20.66
C ALA A 28 -0.58 5.34 -20.43
N PHE A 29 0.23 4.34 -20.75
CA PHE A 29 -0.07 2.93 -20.48
C PHE A 29 -0.12 2.63 -18.97
N ASN A 30 0.87 3.12 -18.21
CA ASN A 30 0.87 2.98 -16.76
C ASN A 30 -0.29 3.72 -16.11
N ASP A 31 -0.62 4.93 -16.56
CA ASP A 31 -1.77 5.70 -16.07
C ASP A 31 -3.10 4.97 -16.33
N LEU A 32 -3.19 4.22 -17.44
CA LEU A 32 -4.39 3.46 -17.81
C LEU A 32 -4.52 2.14 -17.03
N LEU A 33 -3.39 1.46 -16.76
CA LEU A 33 -3.37 0.15 -16.09
C LEU A 33 -3.18 0.23 -14.57
N ASP A 34 -2.64 1.33 -14.06
CA ASP A 34 -2.48 1.58 -12.65
C ASP A 34 -3.40 2.73 -12.20
N PRO A 35 -4.66 2.42 -11.82
CA PRO A 35 -5.59 3.43 -11.29
C PRO A 35 -5.10 4.04 -9.96
N ARG A 36 -4.01 3.52 -9.37
CA ARG A 36 -3.35 4.05 -8.17
C ARG A 36 -2.10 4.88 -8.49
N GLY A 37 -1.60 4.80 -9.72
CA GLY A 37 -0.36 5.43 -10.19
C GLY A 37 -0.56 6.72 -10.97
N GLY A 38 -1.81 7.10 -11.28
CA GLY A 38 -2.12 8.42 -11.80
C GLY A 38 -1.59 9.50 -10.85
N LYS A 39 -0.84 10.48 -11.38
CA LYS A 39 -0.32 11.62 -10.62
C LYS A 39 -1.39 12.11 -9.65
N MET A 40 -1.15 11.89 -8.36
CA MET A 40 -2.03 12.39 -7.32
C MET A 40 -2.15 13.91 -7.50
N ASP A 41 -3.38 14.42 -7.44
CA ASP A 41 -3.58 15.87 -7.37
C ASP A 41 -2.74 16.42 -6.20
N GLY A 42 -2.14 17.60 -6.36
CA GLY A 42 -1.28 18.20 -5.31
C GLY A 42 -2.02 18.37 -3.98
N ARG A 43 -3.36 18.43 -4.01
CA ARG A 43 -4.21 18.37 -2.80
C ARG A 43 -4.18 17.00 -2.12
N THR A 44 -4.28 15.93 -2.90
CA THR A 44 -4.21 14.54 -2.44
C THR A 44 -2.83 14.19 -1.91
N GLU A 45 -1.77 14.62 -2.61
CA GLU A 45 -0.38 14.45 -2.12
C GLU A 45 -0.16 15.17 -0.79
N LYS A 46 -0.63 16.42 -0.67
CA LYS A 46 -0.54 17.18 0.58
C LYS A 46 -1.33 16.53 1.71
N ARG A 47 -2.52 15.98 1.41
CA ARG A 47 -3.35 15.26 2.37
C ARG A 47 -2.65 14.00 2.85
N LYS A 48 -2.11 13.20 1.93
CA LYS A 48 -1.31 12.01 2.19
C LYS A 48 -0.11 12.32 3.08
N GLN A 49 0.68 13.33 2.72
CA GLN A 49 1.86 13.72 3.49
C GLN A 49 1.49 14.15 4.91
N ARG A 50 0.38 14.90 5.07
CA ARG A 50 -0.11 15.28 6.39
C ARG A 50 -0.45 14.05 7.24
N LEU A 51 -1.18 13.08 6.68
CA LEU A 51 -1.57 11.87 7.42
C LEU A 51 -0.37 11.02 7.83
N LEU A 52 0.64 10.91 6.95
CA LEU A 52 1.89 10.23 7.27
C LEU A 52 2.60 10.92 8.44
N ASN A 53 2.73 12.26 8.39
CA ASN A 53 3.38 13.03 9.44
C ASN A 53 2.63 12.90 10.78
N GLU A 54 1.29 12.97 10.78
CA GLU A 54 0.49 12.82 12.00
C GLU A 54 0.58 11.40 12.57
N LEU A 55 0.62 10.36 11.73
CA LEU A 55 0.81 8.98 12.18
C LEU A 55 2.19 8.74 12.79
N GLU A 56 3.23 9.32 12.19
CA GLU A 56 4.62 9.23 12.67
C GLU A 56 4.80 9.98 13.99
N SER A 57 4.29 11.22 14.08
CA SER A 57 4.37 12.01 15.31
C SER A 57 3.46 11.50 16.42
N GLY A 58 2.46 10.69 16.07
CA GLY A 58 1.41 10.27 17.01
C GLY A 58 0.51 11.40 17.48
N THR A 59 0.57 12.57 16.83
CA THR A 59 -0.16 13.79 17.22
C THR A 59 -0.88 14.40 16.03
N THR A 60 -2.07 14.93 16.30
CA THR A 60 -2.84 15.75 15.35
C THR A 60 -2.08 17.04 15.04
N ARG A 61 -2.45 17.73 13.95
CA ARG A 61 -1.97 19.08 13.65
C ARG A 61 -2.14 20.09 14.81
N ALA A 62 -3.11 19.87 15.69
CA ALA A 62 -3.35 20.71 16.86
C ALA A 62 -2.48 20.34 18.08
N GLY A 63 -1.53 19.41 17.92
CA GLY A 63 -0.62 18.97 18.98
C GLY A 63 -1.25 18.00 19.99
N ARG A 64 -2.47 17.52 19.74
CA ARG A 64 -3.14 16.52 20.60
C ARG A 64 -2.73 15.12 20.20
N GLU A 65 -2.60 14.21 21.15
CA GLU A 65 -2.36 12.79 20.89
C GLU A 65 -3.46 12.19 20.02
N LEU A 66 -3.05 11.37 19.04
CA LEU A 66 -3.97 10.66 18.17
C LEU A 66 -4.71 9.56 18.93
N LYS A 67 -6.03 9.63 18.88
CA LYS A 67 -6.89 8.57 19.42
C LYS A 67 -6.80 7.29 18.57
N PRO A 68 -7.09 6.12 19.14
CA PRO A 68 -7.11 4.85 18.40
C PRO A 68 -7.96 4.88 17.12
N ILE A 69 -9.12 5.53 17.19
CA ILE A 69 -10.02 5.68 16.03
C ILE A 69 -9.42 6.56 14.92
N GLU A 70 -8.69 7.62 15.29
CA GLU A 70 -8.05 8.52 14.33
C GLU A 70 -6.89 7.80 13.63
N ILE A 71 -6.11 7.01 14.38
CA ILE A 71 -5.05 6.16 13.82
C ILE A 71 -5.65 5.20 12.79
N LEU A 72 -6.73 4.51 13.16
CA LEU A 72 -7.40 3.56 12.28
C LEU A 72 -7.92 4.24 11.00
N SER A 73 -8.54 5.41 11.14
CA SER A 73 -9.03 6.21 10.01
C SER A 73 -7.90 6.70 9.10
N HIS A 74 -6.78 7.19 9.67
CA HIS A 74 -5.64 7.67 8.90
C HIS A 74 -4.98 6.54 8.11
N VAL A 75 -4.82 5.37 8.73
CA VAL A 75 -4.25 4.19 8.09
C VAL A 75 -5.16 3.69 6.97
N HIS A 76 -6.47 3.60 7.23
CA HIS A 76 -7.42 3.22 6.20
C HIS A 76 -7.32 4.14 4.98
N GLU A 77 -7.31 5.45 5.20
CA GLU A 77 -7.23 6.42 4.11
C GLU A 77 -5.90 6.33 3.35
N LEU A 78 -4.77 6.17 4.04
CA LEU A 78 -3.48 5.99 3.39
C LEU A 78 -3.46 4.73 2.52
N LEU A 79 -4.08 3.64 2.98
CA LEU A 79 -4.23 2.42 2.20
C LEU A 79 -5.15 2.59 0.98
N GLU A 80 -6.17 3.45 1.05
CA GLU A 80 -7.00 3.83 -0.11
C GLU A 80 -6.22 4.68 -1.11
N LEU A 81 -5.34 5.55 -0.60
CA LEU A 81 -4.37 6.33 -1.38
C LEU A 81 -3.20 5.48 -1.90
N GLY A 82 -3.21 4.16 -1.69
CA GLY A 82 -2.23 3.25 -2.27
C GLY A 82 -0.91 3.14 -1.51
N GLU A 83 -0.83 3.62 -0.27
CA GLU A 83 0.34 3.37 0.57
C GLU A 83 0.54 1.88 0.86
N ASP A 84 1.81 1.49 0.95
CA ASP A 84 2.20 0.13 1.28
C ASP A 84 2.01 -0.13 2.79
N PRO A 85 1.23 -1.15 3.20
CA PRO A 85 1.11 -1.55 4.60
C PRO A 85 2.46 -1.76 5.30
N ALA A 86 3.47 -2.25 4.58
CA ALA A 86 4.80 -2.45 5.14
C ALA A 86 5.52 -1.12 5.42
N ALA A 87 5.30 -0.08 4.60
CA ALA A 87 5.82 1.26 4.84
C ALA A 87 5.17 1.88 6.09
N LEU A 88 3.85 1.78 6.21
CA LEU A 88 3.12 2.29 7.38
C LEU A 88 3.63 1.67 8.68
N ARG A 89 3.84 0.35 8.71
CA ARG A 89 4.36 -0.37 9.90
C ARG A 89 5.75 0.09 10.34
N ARG A 90 6.54 0.70 9.46
CA ARG A 90 7.85 1.27 9.82
C ARG A 90 7.71 2.61 10.54
N LEU A 91 6.68 3.39 10.21
CA LEU A 91 6.41 4.68 10.85
C LEU A 91 5.98 4.51 12.30
N ARG A 92 5.14 3.49 12.56
CA ARG A 92 4.67 3.21 13.90
C ARG A 92 4.52 1.72 14.12
N LYS A 93 5.14 1.23 15.19
CA LYS A 93 4.93 -0.14 15.66
C LYS A 93 3.59 -0.23 16.37
N ALA A 94 2.74 -1.14 15.90
CA ALA A 94 1.52 -1.52 16.60
C ALA A 94 1.88 -2.05 18.00
N ARG A 95 1.17 -1.59 19.02
CA ARG A 95 1.19 -2.28 20.31
C ARG A 95 0.17 -3.41 20.21
N PRO A 96 0.56 -4.69 20.35
CA PRO A 96 -0.39 -5.78 20.31
C PRO A 96 -1.43 -5.58 21.42
N VAL A 97 -2.71 -5.72 21.06
CA VAL A 97 -3.83 -5.63 22.01
C VAL A 97 -4.30 -7.04 22.28
N ASP A 98 -4.31 -7.42 23.56
CA ASP A 98 -4.95 -8.67 23.93
C ASP A 98 -6.45 -8.55 23.74
N THR A 99 -6.93 -9.21 22.71
CA THR A 99 -8.31 -9.19 22.22
C THR A 99 -9.00 -10.54 22.45
N SER A 100 -8.26 -11.51 22.99
CA SER A 100 -8.67 -12.91 23.01
C SER A 100 -9.83 -13.19 23.99
N GLU A 101 -9.90 -12.41 25.08
CA GLU A 101 -10.87 -12.57 26.18
C GLU A 101 -11.90 -11.44 26.29
N ASN A 102 -11.80 -10.38 25.48
CA ASN A 102 -12.67 -9.21 25.62
C ASN A 102 -13.85 -9.25 24.64
N GLU A 103 -14.95 -9.92 25.02
CA GLU A 103 -16.16 -10.03 24.21
C GLU A 103 -16.75 -8.67 23.81
N LYS A 104 -16.77 -7.70 24.75
CA LYS A 104 -17.24 -6.33 24.46
C LYS A 104 -16.45 -5.67 23.35
N LEU A 105 -15.13 -5.91 23.29
CA LEU A 105 -14.29 -5.38 22.23
C LEU A 105 -14.62 -6.00 20.87
N LEU A 106 -14.97 -7.29 20.82
CA LEU A 106 -15.38 -7.96 19.59
C LEU A 106 -16.68 -7.40 19.02
N ASP A 107 -17.66 -7.12 19.89
CA ASP A 107 -18.92 -6.49 19.49
C ASP A 107 -18.67 -5.08 18.94
N VAL A 108 -17.86 -4.27 19.65
CA VAL A 108 -17.47 -2.93 19.19
C VAL A 108 -16.73 -3.00 17.85
N LEU A 109 -15.84 -3.98 17.64
CA LEU A 109 -15.14 -4.16 16.36
C LEU A 109 -16.11 -4.49 15.22
N ALA A 110 -17.10 -5.36 15.46
CA ALA A 110 -18.11 -5.72 14.49
C ALA A 110 -18.98 -4.51 14.11
N ASP A 111 -19.45 -3.74 15.11
CA ASP A 111 -20.22 -2.52 14.90
C ASP A 111 -19.42 -1.46 14.15
N LEU A 112 -18.16 -1.29 14.53
CA LEU A 112 -17.25 -0.35 13.89
C LEU A 112 -16.96 -0.74 12.43
N HIS A 113 -16.78 -2.03 12.14
CA HIS A 113 -16.62 -2.50 10.77
C HIS A 113 -17.90 -2.30 9.96
N ARG A 114 -19.08 -2.53 10.55
CA ARG A 114 -20.37 -2.28 9.91
C ARG A 114 -20.59 -0.80 9.61
N ALA A 115 -20.17 0.09 10.51
CA ALA A 115 -20.38 1.53 10.38
C ALA A 115 -19.40 2.21 9.40
N TYR A 116 -18.11 1.85 9.46
CA TYR A 116 -17.07 2.55 8.70
C TYR A 116 -16.48 1.75 7.54
N GLY A 117 -16.61 0.42 7.56
CA GLY A 117 -16.08 -0.44 6.48
C GLY A 117 -14.56 -0.42 6.34
N PHE A 118 -13.83 -0.15 7.43
CA PHE A 118 -12.36 -0.06 7.37
C PHE A 118 -11.73 -1.32 6.78
N ARG A 119 -10.63 -1.11 6.06
CA ARG A 119 -9.79 -2.19 5.52
C ARG A 119 -9.24 -3.06 6.65
N VAL A 120 -9.21 -4.37 6.41
CA VAL A 120 -8.71 -5.37 7.38
C VAL A 120 -7.28 -5.07 7.83
N GLU A 121 -6.44 -4.61 6.90
CA GLU A 121 -5.05 -4.26 7.17
C GLU A 121 -4.91 -3.09 8.16
N ALA A 122 -5.90 -2.21 8.25
CA ALA A 122 -5.92 -1.11 9.21
C ALA A 122 -6.13 -1.61 10.64
N TYR A 123 -6.99 -2.62 10.84
CA TYR A 123 -7.16 -3.24 12.16
C TYR A 123 -5.89 -3.97 12.61
N ALA A 124 -5.25 -4.71 11.69
CA ALA A 124 -3.98 -5.36 11.95
C ALA A 124 -2.88 -4.34 12.30
N PHE A 125 -2.92 -3.14 11.71
CA PHE A 125 -2.00 -2.06 12.05
C PHE A 125 -2.18 -1.53 13.47
N VAL A 126 -3.40 -1.51 14.01
CA VAL A 126 -3.65 -1.09 15.40
C VAL A 126 -3.31 -2.21 16.40
N GLY A 127 -2.99 -3.41 15.92
CA GLY A 127 -2.57 -4.55 16.75
C GLY A 127 -3.72 -5.50 17.11
N ILE A 128 -4.85 -5.44 16.39
CA ILE A 128 -5.91 -6.44 16.47
C ILE A 128 -5.46 -7.69 15.73
N ASP A 129 -5.55 -8.84 16.38
CA ASP A 129 -5.07 -10.10 15.83
C ASP A 129 -6.08 -10.74 14.84
N ASP A 130 -5.58 -11.66 14.01
CA ASP A 130 -6.40 -12.37 13.02
C ASP A 130 -7.52 -13.19 13.68
N GLN A 131 -7.34 -13.65 14.92
CA GLN A 131 -8.34 -14.44 15.63
C GLN A 131 -9.53 -13.57 16.07
N ALA A 132 -9.28 -12.40 16.65
CA ALA A 132 -10.32 -11.43 16.98
C ALA A 132 -11.06 -10.96 15.73
N LEU A 133 -10.35 -10.69 14.63
CA LEU A 133 -10.99 -10.32 13.35
C LEU A 133 -11.88 -11.43 12.79
N ARG A 134 -11.53 -12.71 13.01
CA ARG A 134 -12.40 -13.84 12.64
C ARG A 134 -13.60 -13.97 13.57
N LYS A 135 -13.41 -13.84 14.88
CA LYS A 135 -14.49 -13.87 15.88
C LYS A 135 -15.50 -12.75 15.62
N ALA A 136 -15.02 -11.55 15.30
CA ALA A 136 -15.84 -10.39 14.91
C ALA A 136 -16.43 -10.49 13.49
N LYS A 137 -16.21 -11.61 12.76
CA LYS A 137 -16.69 -11.86 11.40
C LYS A 137 -16.22 -10.85 10.34
N ILE A 138 -15.14 -10.12 10.62
CA ILE A 138 -14.50 -9.15 9.72
C ILE A 138 -13.61 -9.87 8.70
N LEU A 139 -12.77 -10.79 9.18
CA LEU A 139 -11.88 -11.57 8.32
C LEU A 139 -12.59 -12.84 7.85
N LYS A 140 -12.96 -12.89 6.57
CA LYS A 140 -13.44 -14.13 5.94
C LYS A 140 -12.32 -15.16 5.96
N ARG A 141 -12.64 -16.40 6.34
CA ARG A 141 -11.68 -17.50 6.46
C ARG A 141 -10.91 -17.65 5.13
N ARG A 142 -9.63 -17.27 5.12
CA ARG A 142 -8.78 -17.51 3.94
C ARG A 142 -8.72 -19.04 3.75
N PRO A 143 -8.98 -19.59 2.56
CA PRO A 143 -8.75 -21.00 2.33
C PRO A 143 -7.27 -21.28 2.63
N PRO A 144 -6.93 -22.42 3.28
CA PRO A 144 -5.54 -22.74 3.58
C PRO A 144 -4.77 -22.69 2.27
N ARG A 145 -3.67 -21.92 2.22
CA ARG A 145 -2.73 -21.95 1.09
C ARG A 145 -2.32 -23.42 0.95
N ARG A 146 -2.77 -24.06 -0.13
CA ARG A 146 -2.29 -25.39 -0.53
C ARG A 146 -0.76 -25.31 -0.48
N LYS A 147 -0.14 -26.04 0.45
CA LYS A 147 1.30 -26.27 0.40
C LYS A 147 1.55 -26.83 -0.99
N GLN A 148 2.38 -26.17 -1.80
CA GLN A 148 2.94 -26.79 -2.99
C GLN A 148 3.62 -28.06 -2.50
N ALA A 149 3.05 -29.20 -2.87
CA ALA A 149 3.66 -30.48 -2.62
C ALA A 149 4.94 -30.51 -3.47
N ASP A 150 6.08 -30.44 -2.79
CA ASP A 150 7.34 -30.99 -3.28
C ASP A 150 7.10 -32.46 -3.58
N SER A 151 6.81 -32.78 -4.84
CA SER A 151 6.88 -34.14 -5.36
C SER A 151 7.26 -34.05 -6.82
N VAL A 152 8.55 -33.81 -7.06
CA VAL A 152 9.20 -34.16 -8.33
C VAL A 152 9.27 -35.68 -8.34
N ASP A 153 8.23 -36.28 -8.91
CA ASP A 153 8.12 -37.70 -9.19
C ASP A 153 9.21 -38.07 -10.21
N THR A 154 10.32 -38.64 -9.73
CA THR A 154 11.39 -39.16 -10.58
C THR A 154 11.01 -40.59 -10.97
N PRO A 155 10.79 -40.90 -12.26
CA PRO A 155 10.39 -42.24 -12.67
C PRO A 155 11.57 -43.22 -12.50
N PRO A 156 11.32 -44.47 -12.08
CA PRO A 156 12.37 -45.48 -11.98
C PRO A 156 12.80 -45.89 -13.39
N SER A 157 14.06 -45.59 -13.73
CA SER A 157 14.69 -46.04 -14.96
C SER A 157 14.79 -47.58 -14.92
N ARG A 158 13.88 -48.23 -15.64
CA ARG A 158 14.02 -49.63 -16.05
C ARG A 158 15.14 -49.68 -17.09
N ARG A 159 16.24 -50.34 -16.76
CA ARG A 159 17.01 -51.08 -17.78
C ARG A 159 17.08 -52.55 -17.41
N ARG A 160 16.35 -53.31 -18.22
CA ARG A 160 16.47 -54.74 -18.47
C ARG A 160 17.79 -55.03 -19.20
N SER A 161 18.21 -56.29 -19.03
CA SER A 161 19.13 -57.08 -19.86
C SER A 161 20.61 -56.87 -19.61
#